data_AF-A0A1E1X0M7-F1
#
_entry.id   AF-A0A1E1X0M7-F1
#
_cell.length_a   1.000
_cell.length_b   1.000
_cell.length_c   1.000
_cell.angle_alpha   90.00
_cell.angle_beta   90.00
_cell.angle_gamma   90.00
#
_symmetry.space_group_name_H-M   'P 1'
#
loop_
_entity.id
_entity.type
_entity.pdbx_description
1 polymer ?
#
loop_
_entity_poly.entity_id
_entity_poly.type
_entity_poly.pdbx_seq_one_letter_code
_entity_poly.pdbx_strand_id
1 'polypeptide(L)'
;VFVRLQTLRMAALDAVLSFNDGSIARANVLKACGLNPGRNTIKWLREADHKRMYFADRATRQLKKEARQAKRQAEKRKNDCDSDYEAGGY
;
A
#
# COMPACT_ATOMS: atom_id res chain seq x y z
N VAL A 1 -14.49 16.85 19.22
CA VAL A 1 -13.58 17.94 18.83
C VAL A 1 -13.99 18.43 17.45
N PHE A 2 -14.40 19.69 17.31
CA PHE A 2 -14.76 20.29 16.02
C PHE A 2 -13.57 21.11 15.49
N VAL A 3 -13.22 20.95 14.21
CA VAL A 3 -12.18 21.73 13.53
C VAL A 3 -12.81 22.76 12.59
N ARG A 4 -12.14 23.90 12.40
CA ARG A 4 -12.61 24.95 11.47
C ARG A 4 -12.47 24.48 10.02
N LEU A 5 -13.34 25.00 9.13
CA LEU A 5 -13.39 24.63 7.72
C LEU A 5 -12.03 24.77 7.00
N GLN A 6 -11.27 25.82 7.31
CA GLN A 6 -9.95 26.03 6.72
C GLN A 6 -8.96 24.92 7.08
N THR A 7 -8.95 24.48 8.35
CA THR A 7 -8.10 23.38 8.81
C THR A 7 -8.47 22.08 8.12
N LEU A 8 -9.77 21.82 7.96
CA LEU A 8 -10.26 20.64 7.24
C LEU A 8 -9.81 20.64 5.77
N ARG A 9 -9.91 21.77 5.09
CA ARG A 9 -9.45 21.92 3.69
C ARG A 9 -7.96 21.67 3.56
N MET A 10 -7.15 22.24 4.44
CA MET A 10 -5.70 22.01 4.44
C MET A 10 -5.35 20.54 4.66
N ALA A 11 -6.01 19.88 5.61
CA ALA A 11 -5.79 18.47 5.88
C ALA A 11 -6.20 17.57 4.70
N ALA A 12 -7.31 17.89 4.01
CA ALA A 12 -7.74 17.15 2.83
C ALA A 12 -6.73 17.29 1.69
N LEU A 13 -6.25 18.51 1.42
CA LEU A 13 -5.23 18.76 0.40
C LEU A 13 -3.89 18.07 0.74
N ASP A 14 -3.48 18.13 2.01
CA ASP A 14 -2.26 17.46 2.49
C ASP A 14 -2.37 15.93 2.39
N ALA A 15 -3.54 15.36 2.66
CA ALA A 15 -3.79 13.93 2.50
C ALA A 15 -3.65 13.51 1.02
N VAL A 16 -4.25 14.26 0.09
CA VAL A 16 -4.13 14.00 -1.35
C VAL A 16 -2.67 14.11 -1.81
N LEU A 17 -1.99 15.18 -1.39
CA LEU A 17 -0.58 15.40 -1.73
C LEU A 17 0.31 14.27 -1.23
N SER A 18 0.19 13.91 0.05
CA SER A 18 1.04 12.87 0.66
C SER A 18 0.71 11.46 0.19
N PHE A 19 -0.49 11.21 -0.32
CA PHE A 19 -0.83 9.95 -0.96
C PHE A 19 -0.14 9.79 -2.32
N ASN A 20 -0.20 10.83 -3.16
CA ASN A 20 0.31 10.83 -4.53
C ASN A 20 1.84 10.99 -4.58
N ASP A 21 2.34 12.07 -3.99
CA ASP A 21 3.75 12.48 -4.12
C ASP A 21 4.60 12.11 -2.89
N GLY A 22 3.96 11.51 -1.88
CA GLY A 22 4.60 11.17 -0.63
C GLY A 22 4.70 12.34 0.34
N SER A 23 5.11 12.02 1.56
CA SER A 23 5.34 12.95 2.66
C SER A 23 6.40 13.99 2.30
N ILE A 24 7.38 13.65 1.45
CA ILE A 24 8.40 14.60 1.00
C ILE A 24 7.82 15.85 0.33
N ALA A 25 6.67 15.73 -0.35
CA ALA A 25 6.01 16.86 -0.99
C ALA A 25 5.54 17.93 0.02
N ARG A 26 5.33 17.55 1.30
CA ARG A 26 5.05 18.50 2.39
C ARG A 26 6.17 19.51 2.60
N ALA A 27 7.41 19.16 2.25
CA ALA A 27 8.53 20.11 2.30
C ALA A 27 8.30 21.32 1.39
N ASN A 28 7.65 21.14 0.24
CA ASN A 28 7.31 22.22 -0.68
C ASN A 28 6.19 23.09 -0.13
N VAL A 29 5.18 22.47 0.51
CA VAL A 29 4.10 23.20 1.20
C VAL A 29 4.65 24.06 2.34
N LEU A 30 5.55 23.51 3.16
CA LEU A 30 6.22 24.26 4.22
C LEU A 30 6.96 25.47 3.66
N LYS A 31 7.73 25.30 2.58
CA LYS A 31 8.40 26.41 1.89
C LYS A 31 7.43 27.46 1.38
N ALA A 32 6.32 27.06 0.77
CA ALA A 32 5.27 27.98 0.31
C ALA A 32 4.62 28.75 1.45
N CYS A 33 4.56 28.17 2.65
CA CYS A 33 4.13 28.83 3.88
C CYS A 33 5.23 29.69 4.55
N GLY A 34 6.38 29.89 3.90
CA GLY A 34 7.50 30.66 4.44
C GLY A 34 8.38 29.91 5.46
N LEU A 35 8.16 28.61 5.64
CA LEU A 35 8.97 27.76 6.52
C LEU A 35 10.02 27.01 5.69
N ASN A 36 11.30 27.13 6.04
CA ASN A 36 12.36 26.34 5.41
C ASN A 36 12.62 25.05 6.21
N PRO A 37 12.21 23.87 5.71
CA PRO A 37 12.44 22.62 6.41
C PRO A 37 13.94 22.29 6.43
N GLY A 38 14.48 22.08 7.63
CA GLY A 38 15.87 21.71 7.84
C GLY A 38 16.18 20.27 7.44
N ARG A 39 17.47 19.91 7.47
CA ARG A 39 17.97 18.59 7.06
C ARG A 39 17.27 17.43 7.78
N ASN A 40 17.01 17.56 9.08
CA ASN A 40 16.36 16.52 9.87
C ASN A 40 14.91 16.30 9.44
N THR A 41 14.17 17.37 9.15
CA THR A 41 12.80 17.29 8.63
C THR A 41 12.78 16.58 7.28
N ILE A 42 13.66 16.98 6.35
CA ILE A 42 13.75 16.34 5.04
C ILE A 42 14.12 14.86 5.15
N LYS A 43 15.09 14.52 6.01
CA LYS A 43 15.49 13.14 6.26
C LYS A 43 14.31 12.31 6.77
N TRP A 44 13.59 12.81 7.77
CA TRP A 44 12.44 12.11 8.34
C TRP A 44 11.32 11.91 7.32
N LEU A 45 11.00 12.92 6.50
CA LEU A 45 9.96 12.80 5.46
C LEU A 45 10.31 11.70 4.44
N ARG A 46 11.58 11.60 4.03
CA ARG A 46 12.04 10.52 3.14
C ARG A 46 11.95 9.14 3.80
N GLU A 47 12.32 9.04 5.07
CA GLU A 47 12.22 7.79 5.82
C GLU A 47 10.76 7.34 6.00
N ALA A 48 9.84 8.29 6.23
CA ALA A 48 8.41 8.01 6.30
C ALA A 48 7.90 7.43 4.97
N ASP A 49 8.31 8.00 3.84
CA ASP A 49 7.95 7.52 2.51
C ASP A 49 8.54 6.13 2.21
N HIS A 50 9.80 5.90 2.59
CA HIS A 50 10.42 4.58 2.46
C HIS A 50 9.66 3.53 3.27
N LYS A 51 9.29 3.83 4.53
CA LYS A 51 8.50 2.92 5.36
C LYS A 51 7.14 2.64 4.72
N ARG A 52 6.45 3.67 4.22
CA ARG A 52 5.16 3.53 3.53
C ARG A 52 5.26 2.57 2.34
N MET A 53 6.25 2.79 1.46
CA MET A 53 6.47 1.91 0.30
C MET A 53 6.82 0.48 0.72
N TYR A 54 7.68 0.31 1.72
CA TYR A 54 8.04 -1.02 2.24
C TYR A 54 6.81 -1.81 2.70
N PHE A 55 5.90 -1.19 3.46
CA PHE A 55 4.69 -1.87 3.92
C PHE A 55 3.70 -2.14 2.78
N ALA A 56 3.56 -1.21 1.82
CA ALA A 56 2.72 -1.41 0.64
C ALA A 56 3.22 -2.59 -0.22
N ASP A 57 4.53 -2.68 -0.44
CA ASP A 57 5.15 -3.80 -1.16
C ASP A 57 4.95 -5.12 -0.41
N ARG A 58 5.14 -5.11 0.92
CA ARG A 58 4.94 -6.30 1.75
C ARG A 58 3.50 -6.79 1.67
N ALA A 59 2.52 -5.90 1.78
CA ALA A 59 1.09 -6.25 1.65
C ALA A 59 0.79 -6.81 0.26
N THR A 60 1.30 -6.18 -0.79
CA THR A 60 1.14 -6.65 -2.18
C THR A 60 1.75 -8.04 -2.38
N ARG A 61 2.94 -8.31 -1.82
CA ARG A 61 3.57 -9.63 -1.87
C ARG A 61 2.74 -10.69 -1.18
N GLN A 62 2.14 -10.37 -0.02
CA GLN A 62 1.28 -11.28 0.71
C GLN A 62 0.02 -11.63 -0.09
N LEU A 63 -0.68 -10.62 -0.63
CA LEU A 63 -1.85 -10.83 -1.50
C LEU A 63 -1.51 -11.70 -2.71
N LYS A 64 -0.38 -11.44 -3.37
CA LYS A 64 0.09 -12.27 -4.50
C LYS A 64 0.40 -13.71 -4.07
N LYS A 65 0.95 -13.92 -2.87
CA LYS A 65 1.22 -15.26 -2.33
C LYS A 65 -0.09 -16.02 -2.09
N GLU A 66 -1.07 -15.38 -1.45
CA GLU A 66 -2.38 -15.96 -1.17
C GLU A 66 -3.12 -16.31 -2.46
N ALA A 67 -3.14 -15.40 -3.44
CA ALA A 67 -3.74 -15.66 -4.75
C ALA A 67 -3.10 -16.88 -5.45
N ARG A 68 -1.78 -17.03 -5.40
CA ARG A 68 -1.09 -18.21 -5.96
C ARG A 68 -1.44 -19.50 -5.21
N GLN A 69 -1.53 -19.44 -3.88
CA GLN A 69 -1.92 -20.59 -3.07
C GLN A 69 -3.35 -21.03 -3.38
N ALA A 70 -4.28 -20.08 -3.47
CA ALA A 70 -5.67 -20.34 -3.85
C ALA A 70 -5.77 -20.99 -5.23
N LYS A 71 -5.02 -20.49 -6.23
CA LYS A 71 -4.97 -21.08 -7.56
C LYS A 71 -4.48 -22.54 -7.53
N ARG A 72 -3.38 -22.81 -6.82
CA ARG A 72 -2.84 -24.19 -6.70
C ARG A 72 -3.81 -25.14 -5.99
N GLN A 73 -4.52 -24.67 -4.96
CA GLN A 73 -5.51 -25.48 -4.27
C GLN A 73 -6.72 -25.79 -5.16
N ALA A 74 -7.17 -24.82 -5.97
CA ALA A 74 -8.23 -25.04 -6.94
C ALA A 74 -7.83 -26.06 -8.03
N GLU A 75 -6.60 -26.00 -8.53
CA GLU A 75 -6.07 -26.99 -9.49
C GLU A 75 -6.00 -28.39 -8.88
N LYS A 76 -5.52 -28.53 -7.64
CA LYS A 76 -5.52 -29.82 -6.93
C LYS A 76 -6.92 -30.40 -6.79
N ARG A 77 -7.89 -29.60 -6.35
CA ARG A 77 -9.28 -30.05 -6.20
C ARG A 77 -9.90 -30.50 -7.53
N LYS A 78 -9.54 -29.88 -8.65
CA LYS A 78 -9.97 -30.34 -9.98
C LYS A 78 -9.38 -31.70 -10.32
N ASN A 79 -8.06 -31.85 -10.14
CA ASN A 79 -7.39 -33.12 -10.41
C ASN A 79 -7.90 -34.26 -9.51
N ASP A 80 -8.23 -33.98 -8.25
CA ASP A 80 -8.81 -34.97 -7.32
C ASP A 80 -10.25 -35.37 -7.71
N CYS A 81 -11.01 -34.51 -8.42
CA CYS A 81 -12.33 -34.86 -8.98
C CYS A 81 -12.22 -35.59 -10.32
N ASP A 82 -11.20 -35.30 -11.12
CA ASP A 82 -10.97 -35.97 -12.42
C ASP A 82 -10.29 -37.34 -12.26
N SER A 83 -9.88 -37.74 -11.04
CA SER A 83 -9.17 -39.00 -10.78
C SER A 83 -10.07 -40.21 -10.51
N ASP A 84 -11.35 -40.17 -10.89
CA ASP A 84 -12.21 -41.37 -10.96
C ASP A 84 -11.77 -42.27 -12.12
N TYR A 85 -10.54 -42.81 -12.01
CA TYR A 85 -10.06 -43.88 -12.87
C TYR A 85 -10.72 -45.18 -12.43
N GLU A 86 -11.83 -45.55 -13.09
CA GLU A 86 -12.34 -46.91 -13.05
C GLU A 86 -11.34 -47.81 -13.79
N ALA A 87 -10.53 -48.56 -13.02
CA ALA A 87 -9.74 -49.65 -13.57
C ALA A 87 -10.71 -50.69 -14.15
N GLY A 88 -10.92 -50.64 -15.47
CA GLY A 88 -11.82 -51.52 -16.19
C GLY A 88 -11.54 -52.98 -15.86
N GLY A 89 -12.52 -53.64 -15.26
CA GLY A 89 -12.61 -55.09 -15.25
C GLY A 89 -12.99 -55.56 -16.64
N TYR A 90 -12.25 -56.53 -17.18
CA TYR A 90 -12.65 -57.92 -17.47
C TYR A 90 -11.36 -58.75 -17.59
#